data_AF-A0A520CYN0-F1
#
_entry.id   AF-A0A520CYN0-F1
#
_cell.length_a   1.000
_cell.length_b   1.000
_cell.length_c   1.000
_cell.angle_alpha   90.00
_cell.angle_beta   90.00
_cell.angle_gamma   90.00
#
_symmetry.space_group_name_H-M   'P 1'
#
loop_
_entity.id
_entity.type
_entity.pdbx_description
1 polymer ?
#
loop_
_entity_poly.entity_id
_entity_poly.type
_entity_poly.pdbx_seq_one_letter_code
_entity_poly.pdbx_strand_id
1 'polypeptide(L)'
;MNKIFGFLLALLSSSIATSAQSYNGCLLPDNRVCTDDWIYSSSVYYKASSSNGLPVNRCSWAPTTGSTCYVSAGRNFVCAGFLCLGSYYEYDSPIQGIKNTFTASTVACPIDDYIPHMLLGVSGLGFLFIRRRLLFATATN
;
A
#
# COMPACT_ATOMS: atom_id res chain seq x y z
N MET A 1 -8.40 1.17 37.73
CA MET A 1 -8.06 0.36 36.53
C MET A 1 -8.77 0.83 35.25
N ASN A 2 -9.91 1.52 35.31
CA ASN A 2 -10.68 1.90 34.10
C ASN A 2 -10.05 2.96 33.17
N LYS A 3 -9.16 3.83 33.68
CA LYS A 3 -8.56 4.92 32.87
C LYS A 3 -7.52 4.45 31.86
N ILE A 4 -6.81 3.34 32.12
CA ILE A 4 -5.77 2.79 31.23
C ILE A 4 -6.40 2.02 30.07
N PHE A 5 -7.51 1.32 30.33
CA PHE A 5 -8.21 0.56 29.30
C PHE A 5 -8.84 1.48 28.24
N GLY A 6 -9.41 2.61 28.65
CA GLY A 6 -9.92 3.63 27.71
C GLY A 6 -8.82 4.24 26.84
N PHE A 7 -7.61 4.45 27.38
CA PHE A 7 -6.49 5.01 26.64
C PHE A 7 -5.92 4.03 25.59
N LEU A 8 -5.84 2.75 25.93
CA LEU A 8 -5.43 1.69 25.00
C LEU A 8 -6.47 1.47 23.88
N LEU A 9 -7.76 1.54 24.21
CA LEU A 9 -8.84 1.42 23.21
C LEU A 9 -8.85 2.60 22.24
N ALA A 10 -8.59 3.82 22.74
CA ALA A 10 -8.48 5.03 21.93
C ALA A 10 -7.28 4.97 20.95
N LEU A 11 -6.13 4.47 21.42
CA LEU A 11 -4.94 4.26 20.58
C LEU A 11 -5.16 3.21 19.48
N LEU A 12 -5.89 2.13 19.78
CA LEU A 12 -6.26 1.12 18.77
C LEU A 12 -7.23 1.68 17.72
N SER A 13 -8.17 2.54 18.10
CA SER A 13 -9.13 3.13 17.16
C SER A 13 -8.52 4.18 16.22
N SER A 14 -7.42 4.84 16.62
CA SER A 14 -6.71 5.79 15.74
C SER A 14 -5.97 5.12 14.57
N SER A 15 -5.86 3.79 14.55
CA SER A 15 -5.07 3.06 13.55
C SER A 15 -5.81 2.70 12.25
N ILE A 16 -7.14 2.87 12.17
CA ILE A 16 -7.95 2.19 11.14
C ILE A 16 -8.42 3.13 10.01
N ALA A 17 -8.29 4.45 10.13
CA ALA A 17 -8.77 5.37 9.10
C ALA A 17 -7.69 5.71 8.07
N THR A 18 -7.36 4.79 7.17
CA THR A 18 -6.73 5.16 5.88
C THR A 18 -7.77 4.99 4.78
N SER A 19 -8.12 6.11 4.14
CA SER A 19 -9.00 6.12 2.98
C SER A 19 -8.39 5.26 1.86
N ALA A 20 -9.21 4.41 1.24
CA ALA A 20 -8.79 3.70 0.04
C ALA A 20 -8.56 4.73 -1.07
N GLN A 21 -7.31 5.03 -1.38
CA GLN A 21 -6.96 5.89 -2.50
C GLN A 21 -7.21 5.12 -3.81
N SER A 22 -7.80 5.82 -4.77
CA SER A 22 -8.12 5.29 -6.09
C SER A 22 -7.31 6.04 -7.14
N TYR A 23 -6.63 5.30 -8.00
CA TYR A 23 -5.80 5.82 -9.10
C TYR A 23 -6.25 5.17 -10.41
N ASN A 24 -6.48 5.98 -11.44
CA ASN A 24 -6.75 5.49 -12.78
C ASN A 24 -5.44 5.47 -13.57
N GLY A 25 -5.06 4.30 -14.08
CA GLY A 25 -3.81 4.19 -14.84
C GLY A 25 -3.41 2.77 -15.19
N CYS A 26 -2.10 2.57 -15.31
CA CYS A 26 -1.46 1.30 -15.65
C CYS A 26 -0.68 0.75 -14.46
N LEU A 27 -1.08 -0.42 -13.95
CA LEU A 27 -0.39 -1.18 -12.91
C LEU A 27 0.73 -2.00 -13.54
N LEU A 28 1.96 -1.76 -13.11
CA LEU A 28 3.15 -2.51 -13.51
C LEU A 28 3.40 -3.70 -12.57
N PRO A 29 4.22 -4.68 -13.00
CA PRO A 29 4.64 -5.82 -12.17
C PRO A 29 5.38 -5.42 -10.87
N ASP A 30 5.92 -4.20 -10.79
CA ASP A 30 6.59 -3.65 -9.61
C ASP A 30 5.62 -3.00 -8.59
N ASN A 31 4.31 -3.23 -8.75
CA ASN A 31 3.24 -2.76 -7.86
C ASN A 31 3.05 -1.24 -7.82
N ARG A 32 3.42 -0.55 -8.91
CA ARG A 32 3.22 0.88 -9.10
C ARG A 32 2.12 1.14 -10.11
N VAL A 33 1.31 2.15 -9.86
CA VAL A 33 0.29 2.62 -10.81
C VAL A 33 0.79 3.88 -11.49
N CYS A 34 1.14 3.77 -12.77
CA CYS A 34 1.44 4.93 -13.61
C CYS A 34 0.15 5.61 -14.02
N THR A 35 -0.03 6.87 -13.65
CA THR A 35 -1.20 7.68 -14.00
C THR A 35 -0.89 8.51 -15.24
N ASP A 36 -1.89 8.62 -16.13
CA ASP A 36 -1.77 9.37 -17.39
C ASP A 36 -1.32 10.82 -17.12
N ASP A 37 -0.28 11.25 -17.83
CA ASP A 37 0.04 12.67 -17.99
C ASP A 37 -0.77 13.16 -19.19
N TRP A 38 -1.42 14.32 -19.10
CA TRP A 38 -2.37 14.88 -20.08
C TRP A 38 -1.82 14.96 -21.53
N ILE A 39 -0.50 14.86 -21.69
CA ILE A 39 0.23 14.86 -22.97
C ILE A 39 0.09 13.50 -23.71
N TYR A 40 -0.20 12.41 -22.99
CA TYR A 40 -0.30 11.04 -23.51
C TYR A 40 -1.73 10.52 -23.40
N SER A 41 -2.69 11.20 -24.02
CA SER A 41 -4.11 10.81 -23.94
C SER A 41 -4.45 9.49 -24.65
N SER A 42 -3.45 8.81 -25.25
CA SER A 42 -3.66 7.48 -25.78
C SER A 42 -3.84 6.50 -24.61
N SER A 43 -5.02 5.90 -24.54
CA SER A 43 -5.44 4.95 -23.50
C SER A 43 -4.50 3.76 -23.23
N VAL A 44 -3.40 3.61 -23.97
CA VAL A 44 -2.52 2.45 -24.02
C VAL A 44 -1.10 2.76 -23.55
N TYR A 45 -0.64 4.03 -23.61
CA TYR A 45 0.76 4.39 -23.34
C TYR A 45 0.90 5.38 -22.17
N TYR A 46 1.69 5.00 -21.18
CA TYR A 46 1.91 5.77 -19.95
C TYR A 46 3.36 6.20 -19.79
N LYS A 47 3.57 7.37 -19.18
CA LYS A 47 4.90 7.88 -18.82
C LYS A 47 5.31 7.36 -17.44
N ALA A 48 6.50 6.77 -17.33
CA ALA A 48 6.99 6.22 -16.06
C ALA A 48 7.19 7.25 -14.93
N SER A 49 7.32 8.54 -15.25
CA SER A 49 7.63 9.59 -14.25
C SER A 49 6.47 9.92 -13.30
N SER A 50 5.22 9.62 -13.69
CA SER A 50 4.01 9.87 -12.88
C SER A 50 3.48 8.54 -12.32
N SER A 51 4.19 7.95 -11.36
CA SER A 51 3.82 6.69 -10.74
C SER A 51 3.44 6.85 -9.27
N ASN A 52 2.36 6.19 -8.84
CA ASN A 52 1.97 6.10 -7.45
C ASN A 52 2.33 4.72 -6.90
N GLY A 53 3.12 4.70 -5.83
CA GLY A 53 3.41 3.50 -5.07
C GLY A 53 2.21 3.08 -4.21
N LEU A 54 2.23 1.83 -3.79
CA LEU A 54 1.21 1.29 -2.89
C LEU A 54 1.24 2.04 -1.53
N PRO A 55 0.09 2.48 -0.98
CA PRO A 55 0.04 3.16 0.31
C PRO A 55 0.56 2.27 1.46
N VAL A 56 1.06 2.90 2.53
CA VAL A 56 1.56 2.21 3.72
C VAL A 56 0.50 1.26 4.30
N ASN A 57 0.92 0.06 4.73
CA ASN A 57 0.08 -1.01 5.27
C ASN A 57 -0.93 -1.63 4.28
N ARG A 58 -0.80 -1.36 2.99
CA ARG A 58 -1.57 -2.03 1.94
C ARG A 58 -0.67 -3.08 1.28
N CYS A 59 -1.27 -4.16 0.77
CA CYS A 59 -0.50 -5.28 0.19
C CYS A 59 -0.66 -5.40 -1.33
N SER A 60 -1.77 -4.93 -1.87
CA SER A 60 -2.04 -5.04 -3.30
C SER A 60 -2.96 -3.94 -3.78
N TRP A 61 -2.88 -3.68 -5.07
CA TRP A 61 -3.89 -2.96 -5.82
C TRP A 61 -5.03 -3.90 -6.19
N ALA A 62 -6.26 -3.41 -6.14
CA ALA A 62 -7.45 -4.09 -6.64
C ALA A 62 -8.17 -3.18 -7.64
N PRO A 63 -8.69 -3.70 -8.76
CA PRO A 63 -8.66 -5.09 -9.20
C PRO A 63 -7.29 -5.50 -9.78
N THR A 64 -6.97 -6.79 -9.81
CA THR A 64 -5.74 -7.32 -10.47
C THR A 64 -5.93 -7.67 -11.94
N THR A 65 -7.09 -7.34 -12.50
CA THR A 65 -7.50 -7.65 -13.88
C THR A 65 -7.85 -6.37 -14.63
N GLY A 66 -7.63 -6.35 -15.94
CA GLY A 66 -7.93 -5.18 -16.78
C GLY A 66 -7.43 -5.37 -18.21
N SER A 67 -7.49 -4.30 -19.00
CA SER A 67 -6.93 -4.29 -20.36
C SER A 67 -5.42 -4.13 -20.33
N THR A 68 -4.71 -4.53 -21.37
CA THR A 68 -3.26 -4.33 -21.43
C THR A 68 -2.89 -2.86 -21.64
N CYS A 69 -1.85 -2.40 -20.96
CA CYS A 69 -1.20 -1.11 -21.19
C CYS A 69 0.31 -1.26 -21.26
N TYR A 70 0.99 -0.23 -21.76
CA TYR A 70 2.43 -0.21 -21.96
C TYR A 70 3.01 1.06 -21.33
N VAL A 71 4.06 0.89 -20.54
CA VAL A 71 4.76 1.99 -19.88
C VAL A 71 6.19 2.04 -20.37
N SER A 72 6.61 3.20 -20.87
CA SER A 72 7.97 3.42 -21.36
C SER A 72 8.80 4.16 -20.32
N ALA A 73 9.90 3.54 -19.90
CA ALA A 73 10.85 4.10 -18.95
C ALA A 73 11.79 5.10 -19.65
N GLY A 74 11.30 6.30 -19.95
CA GLY A 74 12.18 7.38 -20.38
C GLY A 74 11.61 8.28 -21.47
N ARG A 75 11.56 9.57 -21.14
CA ARG A 75 11.32 10.71 -22.02
C ARG A 75 9.92 10.85 -22.60
N ASN A 76 9.67 12.07 -23.05
CA ASN A 76 8.43 12.46 -23.69
C ASN A 76 8.33 11.74 -25.04
N PHE A 77 7.49 10.72 -25.15
CA PHE A 77 7.06 10.25 -26.46
C PHE A 77 6.25 11.36 -27.15
N VAL A 78 6.28 11.47 -28.46
CA VAL A 78 5.27 12.28 -29.18
C VAL A 78 4.53 11.26 -30.01
N CYS A 79 3.38 10.80 -29.52
CA CYS A 79 2.53 9.90 -30.29
C CYS A 79 1.62 10.78 -31.15
N ALA A 80 1.96 10.89 -32.44
CA ALA A 80 1.07 11.47 -33.44
C ALA A 80 0.13 10.36 -33.94
N GLY A 81 -0.97 10.14 -33.21
CA GLY A 81 -1.93 9.07 -33.52
C GLY A 81 -1.42 7.68 -33.12
N PHE A 82 -1.60 6.67 -33.99
CA PHE A 82 -1.18 5.27 -33.75
C PHE A 82 0.35 5.07 -33.84
N LEU A 83 1.08 6.06 -34.35
CA LEU A 83 2.53 5.99 -34.51
C LEU A 83 3.19 6.83 -33.41
N CYS A 84 3.76 6.15 -32.42
CA CYS A 84 4.70 6.77 -31.50
C CYS A 84 6.04 6.97 -32.22
N LEU A 85 6.18 8.12 -32.87
CA LEU A 85 7.41 8.57 -33.51
C LEU A 85 8.29 9.26 -32.44
N GLY A 86 8.82 8.47 -31.52
CA GLY A 86 9.89 8.90 -30.62
C GLY A 86 11.25 8.59 -31.23
N SER A 87 12.21 9.52 -31.13
CA SER A 87 13.59 9.32 -31.57
C SER A 87 14.15 7.98 -31.09
N TYR A 88 14.60 7.18 -32.05
CA TYR A 88 15.32 5.92 -31.85
C TYR A 88 16.65 6.15 -31.14
N TYR A 89 16.66 6.17 -29.81
CA TYR A 89 17.88 5.93 -29.05
C TYR A 89 17.54 5.10 -27.81
N GLU A 90 18.03 3.86 -27.85
CA GLU A 90 18.10 2.86 -26.79
C GLU A 90 16.77 2.32 -26.24
N TYR A 91 16.44 1.11 -26.70
CA TYR A 91 15.37 0.24 -26.27
C TYR A 91 15.50 -0.08 -24.77
N ASP A 92 14.75 0.60 -23.91
CA ASP A 92 14.05 -0.12 -22.85
C ASP A 92 12.70 -0.55 -23.42
N SER A 93 12.52 -1.86 -23.57
CA SER A 93 11.28 -2.43 -24.10
C SER A 93 10.10 -1.95 -23.26
N PRO A 94 8.98 -1.52 -23.87
CA PRO A 94 7.84 -1.04 -23.10
C PRO A 94 7.39 -2.11 -22.11
N ILE A 95 7.29 -1.73 -20.84
CA ILE A 95 6.87 -2.65 -19.78
C ILE A 95 5.36 -2.83 -19.90
N GLN A 96 4.92 -4.06 -20.06
CA GLN A 96 3.51 -4.40 -20.13
C GLN A 96 2.91 -4.38 -18.72
N GLY A 97 1.75 -3.73 -18.59
CA GLY A 97 0.97 -3.65 -17.37
C GLY A 97 -0.51 -3.89 -17.59
N ILE A 98 -1.28 -3.67 -16.53
CA ILE A 98 -2.74 -3.81 -16.50
C ILE A 98 -3.34 -2.44 -16.34
N LYS A 99 -4.27 -2.07 -17.22
CA LYS A 99 -5.02 -0.82 -17.15
C LYS A 99 -6.33 -1.05 -16.43
N ASN A 100 -6.54 -0.29 -15.36
CA ASN A 100 -7.81 -0.18 -14.67
C ASN A 100 -7.81 1.04 -13.74
N THR A 101 -8.95 1.28 -13.11
CA THR A 101 -9.04 2.10 -11.90
C THR A 101 -8.65 1.22 -10.72
N PHE A 102 -7.46 1.44 -10.19
CA PHE A 102 -6.91 0.70 -9.07
C PHE A 102 -7.21 1.40 -7.76
N THR A 103 -7.74 0.65 -6.81
CA THR A 103 -7.92 1.03 -5.43
C THR A 103 -6.93 0.26 -4.58
N ALA A 104 -6.29 0.93 -3.63
CA ALA A 104 -5.47 0.22 -2.66
C ALA A 104 -6.38 -0.73 -1.87
N SER A 105 -6.00 -2.01 -1.76
CA SER A 105 -6.82 -3.02 -1.11
C SER A 105 -7.29 -2.53 0.26
N THR A 106 -8.59 -2.65 0.53
CA THR A 106 -9.17 -2.31 1.85
C THR A 106 -8.65 -3.23 2.95
N VAL A 107 -8.13 -4.40 2.58
CA VAL A 107 -7.47 -5.34 3.46
C VAL A 107 -6.05 -4.82 3.72
N ALA A 108 -5.79 -4.44 4.98
CA ALA A 108 -4.43 -4.19 5.44
C ALA A 108 -3.60 -5.45 5.20
N CYS A 109 -2.31 -5.31 4.88
CA CYS A 109 -1.39 -6.44 4.80
C CYS A 109 -1.58 -7.40 5.98
N PRO A 110 -1.41 -8.72 5.77
CA PRO A 110 -1.75 -9.71 6.78
C PRO A 110 -1.15 -9.30 8.11
N ILE A 111 -2.05 -9.13 9.09
CA ILE A 111 -1.74 -8.79 10.48
C ILE A 111 -0.79 -9.83 11.09
N ASP A 112 -0.60 -10.99 10.43
CA ASP A 112 0.28 -12.08 10.81
C ASP A 112 1.70 -11.64 11.21
N ASP A 113 2.30 -10.65 10.54
CA ASP A 113 3.64 -10.16 10.91
C ASP A 113 3.67 -9.46 12.30
N TYR A 114 2.52 -8.95 12.75
CA TYR A 114 2.36 -8.29 14.04
C TYR A 114 1.85 -9.23 15.14
N ILE A 115 1.42 -10.46 14.82
CA ILE A 115 0.96 -11.44 15.81
C ILE A 115 2.01 -11.74 16.88
N PRO A 116 3.30 -11.97 16.55
CA PRO A 116 4.32 -12.21 17.58
C PRO A 116 4.47 -11.02 18.54
N HIS A 117 4.38 -9.80 18.02
CA HIS A 117 4.52 -8.57 18.78
C HIS A 117 3.33 -8.35 19.72
N MET A 118 2.11 -8.62 19.25
CA MET A 118 0.91 -8.57 20.08
C MET A 118 0.93 -9.65 21.17
N LEU A 119 1.34 -10.88 20.85
CA LEU A 119 1.49 -11.96 21.84
C LEU A 119 2.52 -11.60 22.92
N LEU A 120 3.65 -11.00 22.52
CA LEU A 120 4.68 -10.56 23.46
C LEU A 120 4.18 -9.43 24.37
N GLY A 121 3.41 -8.49 23.82
CA GLY A 121 2.81 -7.40 24.59
C GLY A 121 1.78 -7.89 25.61
N VAL A 122 0.87 -8.78 25.20
CA VAL A 122 -0.17 -9.34 26.07
C VAL A 122 0.44 -10.23 27.16
N SER A 123 1.41 -11.08 26.82
CA SER A 123 2.10 -11.93 27.79
C SER A 123 2.92 -11.12 28.80
N GLY A 124 3.63 -10.07 28.35
CA GLY A 124 4.37 -9.18 29.24
C GLY A 124 3.47 -8.44 30.23
N LEU A 125 2.32 -7.93 29.78
CA LEU A 125 1.33 -7.30 30.66
C LEU A 125 0.74 -8.30 31.66
N GLY A 126 0.41 -9.52 31.21
CA GLY A 126 -0.07 -10.59 32.08
C GLY A 126 0.93 -10.95 33.17
N PHE A 127 2.21 -11.08 32.82
CA PHE A 127 3.28 -11.36 33.77
C PHE A 127 3.43 -10.26 34.82
N LEU A 128 3.43 -8.98 34.42
CA LEU A 128 3.51 -7.86 35.35
C LEU A 128 2.30 -7.81 36.30
N PHE A 129 1.11 -8.16 35.81
CA PHE A 129 -0.10 -8.21 36.62
C PHE A 129 -0.02 -9.29 37.70
N ILE A 130 0.43 -10.50 37.34
CA ILE A 130 0.63 -11.61 38.29
C ILE A 130 1.69 -11.25 39.32
N ARG A 131 2.84 -10.71 38.89
CA ARG A 131 3.95 -10.34 39.79
C ARG A 131 3.52 -9.30 40.83
N ARG A 132 2.76 -8.28 40.43
CA ARG A 132 2.24 -7.27 41.36
C ARG A 132 1.32 -7.91 42.39
N ARG A 133 0.42 -8.81 41.98
CA ARG A 133 -0.53 -9.47 42.88
C ARG A 133 0.18 -10.32 43.94
N LEU A 134 1.23 -11.03 43.55
CA LEU A 134 2.04 -11.83 44.47
C LEU A 134 2.78 -10.96 45.50
N LEU A 135 3.39 -9.84 45.07
CA LEU A 135 4.10 -8.93 45.97
C LEU A 135 3.17 -8.27 47.01
N PHE A 136 1.94 -7.90 46.61
CA PHE A 136 0.98 -7.36 47.56
C PHE A 136 0.44 -8.41 48.54
N ALA A 137 0.36 -9.69 48.13
CA ALA A 137 -0.09 -10.77 49.01
C ALA A 137 0.95 -11.12 50.10
N THR A 138 2.25 -10.97 49.83
CA THR A 138 3.32 -11.18 50.81
C THR A 138 3.49 -10.01 51.77
N ALA A 139 3.06 -8.80 51.42
CA ALA A 139 3.22 -7.62 52.27
C ALA A 139 2.16 -7.48 53.38
N THR A 140 1.16 -8.37 53.42
CA THR A 140 0.05 -8.34 54.40
C THR A 140 0.11 -9.44 55.46
N ASN A 141 1.19 -10.22 55.50
CA ASN A 141 1.52 -11.13 56.60
C ASN A 141 2.73 -10.59 57.37
#